data_AF-A0A8S9DLP7-F1
#
_entry.id   AF-A0A8S9DLP7-F1
#
_cell.length_a   1.000
_cell.length_b   1.000
_cell.length_c   1.000
_cell.angle_alpha   90.00
_cell.angle_beta   90.00
_cell.angle_gamma   90.00
#
_symmetry.space_group_name_H-M   'P 1'
#
loop_
_entity.id
_entity.type
_entity.pdbx_description
1 polymer ?
#
loop_
_entity_poly.entity_id
_entity_poly.type
_entity_poly.pdbx_seq_one_letter_code
_entity_poly.pdbx_strand_id
1 'polypeptide(L)' 'VVPFFMERFGLAYAEEVRAFVKSILNNTDPSPTGADARAATVAGIAATLSLDEQRPVLISEITK' A
#
# COMPACT_ATOMS: atom_id res chain seq x y z
N VAL A 1 -15.24 14.87 -3.34
CA VAL A 1 -14.70 14.84 -1.95
C VAL A 1 -15.28 13.61 -1.28
N VAL A 2 -14.46 12.77 -0.64
CA VAL A 2 -14.96 11.62 0.13
C VAL A 2 -15.67 12.16 1.38
N PRO A 3 -16.98 11.92 1.57
CA PRO A 3 -17.69 12.41 2.76
C PRO A 3 -17.08 11.82 4.03
N PHE A 4 -17.05 12.60 5.11
CA PHE A 4 -16.59 12.16 6.45
C PHE A 4 -15.16 11.58 6.47
N PHE A 5 -14.29 12.08 5.60
CA PHE A 5 -12.94 11.53 5.44
C PHE A 5 -12.14 11.60 6.74
N MET A 6 -12.20 12.75 7.44
CA MET A 6 -11.43 12.94 8.66
C MET A 6 -11.97 12.10 9.81
N GLU A 7 -13.29 11.93 9.90
CA GLU A 7 -13.95 11.10 10.90
C GLU A 7 -13.61 9.61 10.69
N ARG A 8 -13.52 9.16 9.43
CA ARG A 8 -13.24 7.77 9.11
C ARG A 8 -11.76 7.41 9.15
N PHE A 9 -10.87 8.32 8.71
CA PHE A 9 -9.46 7.99 8.48
C PHE A 9 -8.47 8.81 9.30
N GLY A 10 -8.90 9.91 9.94
CA GLY A 10 -8.00 10.80 10.66
C GLY A 10 -7.15 10.10 11.72
N LEU A 11 -7.76 9.17 12.47
CA LEU A 11 -7.02 8.34 13.44
C LEU A 11 -5.99 7.44 12.77
N ALA A 12 -6.32 6.81 11.64
CA ALA A 12 -5.41 5.92 10.93
C ALA A 12 -4.17 6.68 10.42
N TYR A 13 -4.34 7.84 9.81
CA TYR A 13 -3.22 8.68 9.36
C TYR A 13 -2.37 9.20 10.54
N ALA A 14 -3.01 9.59 11.64
CA ALA A 14 -2.28 10.02 12.83
C ALA A 14 -1.42 8.90 13.42
N GLU A 15 -1.95 7.67 13.49
CA GLU A 15 -1.20 6.51 13.97
C GLU A 15 -0.11 6.06 13.00
N GLU A 16 -0.32 6.16 11.69
CA GLU A 16 0.71 5.89 10.68
C GLU A 16 1.93 6.80 10.87
N VAL A 17 1.71 8.11 11.04
CA VAL A 17 2.79 9.08 11.29
C VAL A 17 3.50 8.77 12.60
N ARG A 18 2.77 8.46 13.68
CA ARG A 18 3.38 8.07 14.98
C ARG A 18 4.21 6.80 14.86
N ALA A 19 3.72 5.78 14.14
CA ALA A 19 4.41 4.52 13.93
C ALA A 19 5.72 4.72 13.13
N PHE A 20 5.68 5.56 12.10
CA PHE A 20 6.87 5.91 11.32
C PHE A 20 7.93 6.63 12.18
N VAL A 21 7.53 7.66 12.94
CA VAL A 21 8.44 8.37 13.86
C VAL A 21 9.04 7.42 14.89
N LYS A 22 8.24 6.51 15.46
CA LYS A 22 8.72 5.49 16.39
C LYS A 22 9.78 4.59 15.76
N SER A 23 9.62 4.23 14.49
CA SER A 23 10.59 3.38 13.78
C SER A 23 11.93 4.11 13.61
N ILE A 24 11.91 5.40 13.27
CA ILE A 24 13.11 6.25 13.20
C ILE A 24 13.82 6.32 14.56
N LEU A 25 13.09 6.64 15.63
CA LEU A 25 13.67 6.80 16.97
C LEU A 25 14.30 5.52 17.51
N ASN A 26 13.77 4.36 17.14
CA ASN A 26 14.28 3.06 17.57
C ASN A 26 15.26 2.42 16.58
N ASN A 27 15.57 3.10 15.47
CA ASN A 27 16.41 2.56 14.39
C ASN A 27 15.93 1.18 13.90
N THR A 28 14.62 1.04 13.70
CA THR A 28 13.99 -0.16 13.14
C THR A 28 13.38 0.16 11.78
N ASP A 29 13.18 -0.86 10.95
CA ASP A 29 12.49 -0.68 9.68
C ASP A 29 11.04 -0.22 9.90
N PRO A 30 10.52 0.70 9.07
CA PRO A 30 9.11 1.08 9.11
C PRO A 30 8.24 -0.07 8.60
N SER A 31 7.01 -0.15 9.11
CA SER A 31 5.98 -1.06 8.62
C SER A 31 4.78 -0.24 8.13
N PRO A 32 4.38 -0.35 6.84
CA PRO A 32 4.98 -1.20 5.81
C PRO A 32 6.36 -0.70 5.32
N THR A 33 7.13 -1.61 4.73
CA THR A 33 8.42 -1.30 4.09
C THR A 33 8.26 -0.87 2.63
N GLY A 34 9.35 -0.45 1.99
CA GLY A 34 9.37 -0.22 0.55
C GLY A 34 9.13 -1.47 -0.30
N ALA A 35 9.45 -2.67 0.22
CA ALA A 35 9.17 -3.92 -0.48
C ALA A 35 7.67 -4.21 -0.53
N ASP A 36 6.96 -3.95 0.57
CA ASP A 36 5.51 -4.07 0.63
C ASP A 36 4.83 -3.11 -0.36
N ALA A 37 5.32 -1.87 -0.45
CA ALA A 37 4.82 -0.89 -1.42
C ALA A 37 5.01 -1.36 -2.88
N ARG A 38 6.17 -1.97 -3.20
CA ARG A 38 6.42 -2.56 -4.53
C ARG A 38 5.47 -3.72 -4.80
N ALA A 39 5.27 -4.63 -3.84
CA ALA A 39 4.36 -5.76 -3.99
C ALA A 39 2.91 -5.31 -4.22
N ALA A 40 2.43 -4.31 -3.45
CA ALA A 40 1.11 -3.73 -3.65
C ALA A 40 0.96 -3.06 -5.02
N THR A 41 2.00 -2.37 -5.50
CA THR A 41 2.01 -1.76 -6.84
C THR A 41 1.88 -2.82 -7.94
N VAL A 42 2.66 -3.90 -7.84
CA VAL A 42 2.59 -5.03 -8.77
C VAL A 42 1.20 -5.66 -8.78
N ALA A 43 0.58 -5.85 -7.61
CA ALA A 43 -0.78 -6.36 -7.51
C ALA A 43 -1.80 -5.45 -8.20
N GLY A 44 -1.66 -4.12 -8.02
CA GLY A 44 -2.49 -3.13 -8.72
C GLY A 44 -2.35 -3.21 -10.24
N ILE A 45 -1.12 -3.30 -10.76
CA ILE A 45 -0.86 -3.44 -12.20
C ILE A 45 -1.47 -4.74 -12.74
N ALA A 46 -1.27 -5.86 -12.05
CA ALA A 46 -1.84 -7.15 -12.45
C ALA A 46 -3.38 -7.12 -12.46
N ALA A 47 -4.00 -6.49 -11.47
CA ALA A 47 -5.45 -6.34 -11.40
C ALA A 47 -6.00 -5.46 -12.53
N THR A 48 -5.33 -4.36 -12.86
CA THR A 48 -5.68 -3.52 -14.02
C THR A 48 -5.59 -4.30 -15.31
N LEU A 49 -4.48 -5.01 -15.54
CA LEU A 49 -4.33 -5.82 -16.75
C LEU A 49 -5.37 -6.95 -16.83
N SER A 50 -5.70 -7.56 -15.70
CA SER A 50 -6.73 -8.60 -15.60
C SER A 50 -8.12 -8.07 -15.99
N LEU A 51 -8.45 -6.85 -15.56
CA LEU A 51 -9.68 -6.18 -15.94
C LEU A 51 -9.74 -5.94 -17.46
N ASP A 52 -8.65 -5.43 -18.04
CA ASP A 52 -8.58 -5.06 -19.45
C ASP A 52 -8.61 -6.29 -20.38
N GLU A 53 -7.93 -7.38 -19.99
CA GLU A 53 -7.86 -8.62 -20.79
C GLU A 53 -8.97 -9.63 -20.49
N GLN A 54 -9.85 -9.35 -19.53
CA GLN A 54 -10.92 -10.24 -19.07
C GLN A 54 -10.44 -11.66 -18.72
N ARG A 55 -9.21 -11.77 -18.20
CA ARG A 55 -8.63 -13.04 -17.73
C ARG A 55 -7.85 -12.85 -16.44
N PRO A 56 -7.64 -13.90 -15.64
CA PRO A 56 -6.67 -13.86 -14.56
C PRO A 56 -5.26 -13.52 -15.08
N VAL A 57 -4.57 -12.64 -14.36
CA VAL A 57 -3.16 -12.28 -14.58
C VAL A 57 -2.37 -12.63 -13.33
N LEU A 58 -1.31 -13.42 -13.48
CA LEU A 58 -0.41 -13.79 -12.39
C LEU A 58 0.53 -12.64 -12.07
N ILE A 59 0.88 -12.50 -10.79
CA ILE A 59 1.87 -11.53 -10.31
C ILE A 59 3.21 -11.68 -11.06
N SER A 60 3.61 -12.92 -11.37
CA SER A 60 4.83 -13.24 -12.11
C SER A 60 4.84 -12.74 -13.56
N GLU A 61 3.70 -12.36 -14.13
CA GLU A 61 3.64 -11.71 -15.45
C GLU A 61 4.10 -10.25 -15.38
N ILE A 62 4.01 -9.61 -14.21
CA ILE A 62 4.38 -8.20 -13.99
C ILE A 62 5.81 -8.07 -13.43
N THR A 63 6.18 -8.93 -12.48
CA THR A 63 7.54 -8.97 -11.92
C THR A 63 8.43 -9.79 -12.84
N LYS A 64 9.06 -9.13 -13.82
CA LYS A 64 10.21 -9.68 -14.54
C LYS A 64 11.51 -9.39 -13.79
#